data_AF-A0A1M6V3P9-F1
#
_entry.id   AF-A0A1M6V3P9-F1
#
_cell.length_a   1.000
_cell.length_b   1.000
_cell.length_c   1.000
_cell.angle_alpha   90.00
_cell.angle_beta   90.00
_cell.angle_gamma   90.00
#
_symmetry.space_group_name_H-M   'P 1'
#
loop_
_entity.id
_entity.type
_entity.pdbx_description
1 polymer ?
#
loop_
_entity_poly.entity_id
_entity_poly.type
_entity_poly.pdbx_seq_one_letter_code
_entity_poly.pdbx_strand_id
1 'polypeptide(L)'
;MIDIHCHILDSLDDGPQDMEVSLQMARNAVQDGITKVIATPHCIPEIYFNEKQAVIEKVEVLQERLDDVGIPLRVLPGMEVHLSLDVPQRLISGSALTLGDKGVYVLLELPMNSVPNYAGQVLFEIMLQGIKPVIAHPERNKEIIESPKKLQLLIEKGCLVQVTSGSLTGFFGSSIQQLTEEFIRLGWVDFIASDAHDLRKRPIMLEKARLAAAGLIGEEGAWGLVSGNPERVINGEVIRKKEILPYQFRGIKGKTKKKKSFWLGLSALFKG
;
A
#
# COMPACT_ATOMS: atom_id res chain seq x y z
N MET A 1 -9.75 -7.29 10.72
CA MET A 1 -8.55 -6.61 10.16
C MET A 1 -8.69 -5.11 10.33
N ILE A 2 -7.61 -4.37 10.12
CA ILE A 2 -7.57 -2.91 10.15
C ILE A 2 -6.95 -2.45 8.84
N ASP A 3 -7.65 -1.58 8.13
CA ASP A 3 -7.20 -1.05 6.86
C ASP A 3 -6.64 0.36 7.04
N ILE A 4 -5.36 0.55 6.72
CA ILE A 4 -4.64 1.81 7.00
C ILE A 4 -4.65 2.79 5.82
N HIS A 5 -5.23 2.39 4.68
CA HIS A 5 -5.24 3.19 3.46
C HIS A 5 -6.56 2.95 2.73
N CYS A 6 -7.47 3.93 2.79
CA CYS A 6 -8.78 3.85 2.14
C CYS A 6 -9.33 5.26 1.86
N HIS A 7 -9.80 5.48 0.63
CA HIS A 7 -10.41 6.74 0.18
C HIS A 7 -11.92 6.62 0.36
N ILE A 8 -12.36 6.52 1.62
CA ILE A 8 -13.77 6.28 1.97
C ILE A 8 -14.58 7.56 2.22
N LEU A 9 -13.92 8.72 2.27
CA LEU A 9 -14.59 9.99 2.56
C LEU A 9 -15.13 10.60 1.27
N ASP A 10 -16.40 11.01 1.29
CA ASP A 10 -17.06 11.54 0.11
C ASP A 10 -16.60 12.96 -0.25
N SER A 11 -16.45 13.19 -1.54
CA SER A 11 -16.19 14.52 -2.14
C SER A 11 -14.87 15.19 -1.72
N LEU A 12 -13.86 14.42 -1.28
CA LEU A 12 -12.53 14.94 -0.94
C LEU A 12 -11.46 14.70 -2.03
N ASP A 13 -11.63 13.63 -2.82
CA ASP A 13 -10.70 13.25 -3.88
C ASP A 13 -11.38 12.36 -4.94
N ASP A 14 -10.63 11.45 -5.58
CA ASP A 14 -11.12 10.50 -6.57
C ASP A 14 -11.78 9.24 -5.97
N GLY A 15 -12.03 9.24 -4.66
CA GLY A 15 -12.89 8.29 -3.96
C GLY A 15 -14.40 8.53 -4.18
N PRO A 16 -15.26 8.20 -3.21
CA PRO A 16 -16.71 8.31 -3.34
C PRO A 16 -17.14 9.75 -3.59
N GLN A 17 -18.12 9.92 -4.47
CA GLN A 17 -18.65 11.24 -4.81
C GLN A 17 -19.76 11.69 -3.84
N ASP A 18 -20.36 10.74 -3.11
CA ASP A 18 -21.42 11.00 -2.14
C ASP A 18 -21.37 10.02 -0.95
N MET A 19 -22.12 10.37 0.08
CA MET A 19 -22.25 9.59 1.32
C MET A 19 -22.78 8.17 1.09
N GLU A 20 -23.67 7.95 0.12
CA GLU A 20 -24.27 6.62 -0.11
C GLU A 20 -23.22 5.63 -0.63
N VAL A 21 -22.34 6.07 -1.54
CA VAL A 21 -21.21 5.26 -1.98
C VAL A 21 -20.26 4.95 -0.81
N SER A 22 -20.01 5.93 0.07
CA SER A 22 -19.17 5.74 1.26
C SER A 22 -19.76 4.70 2.21
N LEU A 23 -21.08 4.72 2.44
CA LEU A 23 -21.78 3.72 3.24
C LEU A 23 -21.71 2.32 2.61
N GLN A 24 -21.81 2.22 1.28
CA GLN A 24 -21.65 0.94 0.58
C GLN A 24 -20.22 0.41 0.68
N MET A 25 -19.21 1.28 0.57
CA MET A 25 -17.81 0.91 0.81
C MET A 25 -17.61 0.42 2.25
N ALA A 26 -18.20 1.09 3.25
CA ALA A 26 -18.12 0.68 4.64
C ALA A 26 -18.78 -0.69 4.90
N ARG A 27 -19.92 -0.98 4.26
CA ARG A 27 -20.55 -2.31 4.32
C ARG A 27 -19.65 -3.39 3.71
N ASN A 28 -19.03 -3.10 2.56
CA ASN A 28 -18.06 -4.01 1.95
C ASN A 28 -16.84 -4.23 2.86
N ALA A 29 -16.37 -3.18 3.55
CA ALA A 29 -15.28 -3.28 4.50
C ALA A 29 -15.61 -4.27 5.63
N VAL A 30 -16.78 -4.10 6.26
CA VAL A 30 -17.26 -4.98 7.33
C VAL A 30 -17.43 -6.42 6.83
N GLN A 31 -17.98 -6.61 5.64
CA GLN A 31 -18.13 -7.93 5.03
C GLN A 31 -16.78 -8.60 4.74
N ASP A 32 -15.76 -7.83 4.38
CA ASP A 32 -14.38 -8.28 4.21
C ASP A 32 -13.66 -8.49 5.57
N GLY A 33 -14.34 -8.30 6.70
CA GLY A 33 -13.80 -8.54 8.03
C GLY A 33 -12.98 -7.37 8.60
N ILE A 34 -13.11 -6.17 8.02
CA ILE A 34 -12.48 -4.94 8.51
C ILE A 34 -13.35 -4.33 9.61
N THR A 35 -12.73 -4.02 10.74
CA THR A 35 -13.43 -3.39 11.89
C THR A 35 -13.02 -1.94 12.10
N LYS A 36 -11.86 -1.53 11.57
CA LYS A 36 -11.38 -0.16 11.61
C LYS A 36 -10.73 0.22 10.27
N VAL A 37 -10.99 1.44 9.83
CA VAL A 37 -10.38 2.06 8.64
C VAL A 37 -9.70 3.36 9.06
N ILE A 38 -8.50 3.62 8.54
CA ILE A 38 -7.95 4.98 8.50
C ILE A 38 -8.33 5.56 7.15
N ALA A 39 -9.16 6.60 7.15
CA ALA A 39 -9.45 7.37 5.95
C ALA A 39 -8.20 8.15 5.55
N THR A 40 -7.76 8.00 4.31
CA THR A 40 -6.53 8.60 3.80
C THR A 40 -6.78 9.33 2.49
N PRO A 41 -7.68 10.33 2.46
CA PRO A 41 -7.88 11.10 1.23
C PRO A 41 -6.55 11.71 0.78
N HIS A 42 -6.43 11.92 -0.52
CA HIS A 42 -5.26 12.53 -1.12
C HIS A 42 -4.99 13.92 -0.53
N CYS A 43 -3.71 14.19 -0.25
CA CYS A 43 -3.21 15.51 0.14
C CYS A 43 -2.10 15.94 -0.83
N ILE A 44 -2.51 16.24 -2.07
CA ILE A 44 -1.65 16.61 -3.19
C ILE A 44 -1.76 18.12 -3.38
N PRO A 45 -0.66 18.90 -3.23
CA PRO A 45 -0.68 20.32 -3.48
C PRO A 45 -1.29 20.65 -4.85
N GLU A 46 -2.13 21.69 -4.89
CA GLU A 46 -2.80 22.21 -6.11
C GLU A 46 -3.84 21.29 -6.78
N ILE A 47 -3.91 20.00 -6.43
CA ILE A 47 -4.88 19.05 -7.00
C ILE A 47 -5.97 18.70 -5.97
N TYR A 48 -5.55 18.22 -4.80
CA TYR A 48 -6.43 17.84 -3.69
C TYR A 48 -5.91 18.48 -2.41
N PHE A 49 -6.28 19.75 -2.21
CA PHE A 49 -5.94 20.47 -0.98
C PHE A 49 -7.01 20.23 0.07
N ASN A 50 -6.85 19.11 0.77
CA ASN A 50 -7.68 18.76 1.92
C ASN A 50 -7.01 19.28 3.18
N GLU A 51 -7.60 20.29 3.83
CA GLU A 51 -7.13 20.75 5.13
C GLU A 51 -7.38 19.68 6.20
N LYS A 52 -6.48 19.59 7.19
CA LYS A 52 -6.60 18.67 8.32
C LYS A 52 -7.99 18.73 8.96
N GLN A 53 -8.50 19.92 9.19
CA GLN A 53 -9.78 20.13 9.86
C GLN A 53 -10.95 19.57 9.02
N ALA A 54 -10.94 19.80 7.70
CA ALA A 54 -11.95 19.26 6.80
C ALA A 54 -11.97 17.72 6.78
N VAL A 55 -10.79 17.07 6.85
CA VAL A 55 -10.71 15.61 6.94
C VAL A 55 -11.28 15.10 8.26
N ILE A 56 -10.94 15.74 9.38
CA ILE A 56 -11.46 15.35 10.71
C ILE A 56 -12.99 15.48 10.75
N GLU A 57 -13.52 16.61 10.29
CA GLU A 57 -14.98 16.85 10.23
C GLU A 57 -15.68 15.82 9.34
N LYS A 58 -15.11 15.49 8.17
CA LYS A 58 -15.65 14.45 7.28
C LYS A 58 -15.62 13.06 7.91
N VAL A 59 -14.59 12.74 8.70
CA VAL A 59 -14.55 11.48 9.48
C VAL A 59 -15.65 11.46 10.52
N GLU A 60 -15.89 12.56 11.24
CA GLU A 60 -16.96 12.67 12.24
C GLU A 60 -18.33 12.48 11.59
N VAL A 61 -18.60 13.20 10.50
CA VAL A 61 -19.86 13.09 9.74
C VAL A 61 -20.09 11.67 9.21
N LEU A 62 -19.05 11.02 8.65
CA LEU A 62 -19.16 9.64 8.21
C LEU A 62 -19.42 8.71 9.41
N GLN A 63 -18.71 8.88 10.52
CA GLN A 63 -18.88 8.04 11.70
C GLN A 63 -20.29 8.13 12.28
N GLU A 64 -20.83 9.34 12.46
CA GLU A 64 -22.22 9.55 12.89
C GLU A 64 -23.19 8.82 11.97
N ARG A 65 -22.97 8.93 10.65
CA ARG A 65 -23.83 8.28 9.68
C ARG A 65 -23.74 6.75 9.73
N LEU A 66 -22.55 6.19 9.96
CA LEU A 66 -22.35 4.75 10.15
C LEU A 66 -23.09 4.25 11.39
N ASP A 67 -23.01 5.01 12.49
CA ASP A 67 -23.65 4.67 13.77
C ASP A 67 -25.18 4.71 13.63
N ASP A 68 -25.74 5.74 12.98
CA ASP A 68 -27.18 5.89 12.71
C ASP A 68 -27.78 4.72 11.94
N VAL A 69 -27.04 4.19 10.96
CA VAL A 69 -27.50 3.09 10.10
C VAL A 69 -26.97 1.72 10.52
N GLY A 70 -26.31 1.64 11.68
CA GLY A 70 -25.84 0.41 12.30
C GLY A 70 -24.74 -0.34 11.52
N ILE A 71 -23.82 0.37 10.86
CA ILE A 71 -22.61 -0.24 10.27
C ILE A 71 -21.50 -0.30 11.32
N PRO A 72 -21.05 -1.48 11.76
CA PRO A 72 -20.05 -1.61 12.82
C PRO A 72 -18.61 -1.40 12.29
N LEU A 73 -18.31 -0.21 11.78
CA LEU A 73 -16.99 0.18 11.29
C LEU A 73 -16.53 1.45 12.02
N ARG A 74 -15.30 1.42 12.55
CA ARG A 74 -14.67 2.63 13.11
C ARG A 74 -13.84 3.33 12.05
N VAL A 75 -14.07 4.62 11.85
CA VAL A 75 -13.27 5.47 10.96
C VAL A 75 -12.30 6.32 11.78
N LEU A 76 -11.05 6.42 11.32
CA LEU A 76 -10.00 7.23 11.92
C LEU A 76 -9.45 8.20 10.87
N PRO A 77 -9.01 9.41 11.26
CA PRO A 77 -8.44 10.37 10.34
C PRO A 77 -7.00 10.02 9.94
N GLY A 78 -6.64 10.41 8.73
CA GLY A 78 -5.31 10.27 8.13
C GLY A 78 -5.30 10.98 6.78
N MET A 79 -4.18 10.92 6.07
CA MET A 79 -4.04 11.42 4.70
C MET A 79 -3.04 10.56 3.95
N GLU A 80 -3.25 10.39 2.66
CA GLU A 80 -2.18 9.99 1.75
C GLU A 80 -1.48 11.26 1.25
N VAL A 81 -0.27 11.50 1.77
CA VAL A 81 0.46 12.75 1.51
C VAL A 81 1.39 12.55 0.33
N HIS A 82 1.19 13.33 -0.73
CA HIS A 82 2.11 13.31 -1.86
C HIS A 82 3.49 13.80 -1.44
N LEU A 83 4.54 13.07 -1.81
CA LEU A 83 5.91 13.43 -1.46
C LEU A 83 6.31 14.74 -2.16
N SER A 84 6.63 15.74 -1.35
CA SER A 84 7.15 17.04 -1.77
C SER A 84 8.13 17.60 -0.73
N LEU A 85 8.90 18.63 -1.10
CA LEU A 85 9.93 19.22 -0.23
C LEU A 85 9.37 19.84 1.06
N ASP A 86 8.12 20.28 1.03
CA ASP A 86 7.43 20.99 2.11
C ASP A 86 6.66 20.06 3.08
N VAL A 87 6.63 18.75 2.82
CA VAL A 87 5.97 17.77 3.71
C VAL A 87 6.42 17.89 5.17
N PRO A 88 7.73 18.03 5.49
CA PRO A 88 8.18 18.20 6.87
C PRO A 88 7.54 19.42 7.56
N GLN A 89 7.41 20.54 6.85
CA GLN A 89 6.78 21.76 7.37
C GLN A 89 5.25 21.62 7.46
N ARG A 90 4.64 20.88 6.52
CA ARG A 90 3.20 20.60 6.54
C ARG A 90 2.80 19.73 7.74
N LEU A 91 3.63 18.77 8.12
CA LEU A 91 3.43 17.97 9.34
C LEU A 91 3.53 18.83 10.61
N ILE A 92 4.52 19.74 10.69
CA ILE A 92 4.68 20.65 11.84
C ILE A 92 3.49 21.62 11.96
N SER A 93 3.08 22.22 10.84
CA SER A 93 1.97 23.18 10.80
C SER A 93 0.59 22.53 10.97
N GLY A 94 0.51 21.20 10.88
CA GLY A 94 -0.76 20.46 10.92
C GLY A 94 -1.58 20.53 9.64
N SER A 95 -1.00 20.96 8.51
CA SER A 95 -1.65 20.93 7.19
C SER A 95 -1.55 19.57 6.49
N ALA A 96 -0.79 18.63 7.05
CA ALA A 96 -0.81 17.22 6.68
C ALA A 96 -1.09 16.36 7.92
N LEU A 97 -1.82 15.25 7.74
CA LEU A 97 -2.16 14.31 8.80
C LEU A 97 -1.24 13.08 8.83
N THR A 98 -0.97 12.62 10.04
CA THR A 98 -0.42 11.27 10.27
C THR A 98 -1.55 10.25 10.30
N LEU A 99 -1.22 8.98 10.04
CA LEU A 99 -2.17 7.87 10.14
C LEU A 99 -2.71 7.77 11.58
N GLY A 100 -4.04 7.89 11.73
CA GLY A 100 -4.72 7.89 13.02
C GLY A 100 -4.52 9.16 13.87
N ASP A 101 -3.92 10.22 13.29
CA ASP A 101 -3.54 11.48 13.93
C ASP A 101 -2.82 11.30 15.29
N LYS A 102 -1.87 10.35 15.34
CA LYS A 102 -1.06 10.05 16.54
C LYS A 102 0.32 10.72 16.54
N GLY A 103 0.72 11.33 15.43
CA GLY A 103 2.05 11.94 15.28
C GLY A 103 3.19 10.93 15.11
N VAL A 104 2.90 9.69 14.71
CA VAL A 104 3.91 8.60 14.66
C VAL A 104 4.17 8.10 13.24
N TYR A 105 3.16 8.03 12.38
CA TYR A 105 3.29 7.45 11.03
C TYR A 105 2.69 8.37 9.98
N VAL A 106 3.41 8.66 8.90
CA VAL A 106 2.86 9.38 7.75
C VAL A 106 2.85 8.48 6.53
N LEU A 107 1.72 8.40 5.83
CA LEU A 107 1.59 7.68 4.57
C LEU A 107 2.02 8.62 3.44
N LEU A 108 3.05 8.20 2.70
CA LEU A 108 3.66 9.00 1.64
C LEU A 108 3.51 8.33 0.29
N GLU A 109 2.89 9.05 -0.64
CA GLU A 109 2.81 8.67 -2.04
C GLU A 109 4.01 9.22 -2.81
N LEU A 110 4.71 8.35 -3.54
CA LEU A 110 5.75 8.77 -4.48
C LEU A 110 5.13 9.18 -5.82
N PRO A 111 5.72 10.15 -6.56
CA PRO A 111 5.31 10.40 -7.93
C PRO A 111 5.31 9.11 -8.76
N MET A 112 4.20 8.82 -9.44
CA MET A 112 3.95 7.51 -10.09
C MET A 112 5.10 6.98 -10.95
N ASN A 113 5.85 7.89 -11.61
CA ASN A 113 6.89 7.54 -12.56
C ASN A 113 8.32 7.59 -12.01
N SER A 114 8.53 8.02 -10.76
CA SER A 114 9.88 8.29 -10.25
C SER A 114 10.00 8.21 -8.74
N VAL A 115 11.21 7.94 -8.26
CA VAL A 115 11.66 8.20 -6.89
C VAL A 115 12.51 9.48 -6.93
N PRO A 116 11.98 10.63 -6.49
CA PRO A 116 12.69 11.89 -6.62
C PRO A 116 14.04 11.89 -5.89
N ASN A 117 15.04 12.59 -6.44
CA ASN A 117 16.37 12.70 -5.81
C ASN A 117 16.31 13.33 -4.41
N TYR A 118 15.33 14.21 -4.16
CA TYR A 118 15.11 14.83 -2.86
C TYR A 118 14.41 13.92 -1.84
N ALA A 119 13.88 12.75 -2.25
CA ALA A 119 13.11 11.88 -1.37
C ALA A 119 13.91 11.51 -0.12
N GLY A 120 15.19 11.17 -0.28
CA GLY A 120 16.05 10.81 0.87
C GLY A 120 16.21 11.93 1.89
N GLN A 121 16.25 13.20 1.45
CA GLN A 121 16.33 14.36 2.34
C GLN A 121 15.00 14.55 3.09
N VAL A 122 13.89 14.57 2.38
CA VAL A 122 12.55 14.75 2.98
C VAL A 122 12.27 13.65 4.01
N LEU A 123 12.54 12.40 3.68
CA LEU A 123 12.35 11.26 4.59
C LEU A 123 13.21 11.40 5.86
N PHE A 124 14.45 11.87 5.72
CA PHE A 124 15.33 12.13 6.85
C PHE A 124 14.78 13.24 7.77
N GLU A 125 14.32 14.35 7.19
CA GLU A 125 13.71 15.46 7.94
C GLU A 125 12.43 15.02 8.68
N ILE A 126 11.57 14.20 8.07
CA ILE A 126 10.39 13.61 8.72
C ILE A 126 10.81 12.75 9.92
N MET A 127 11.84 11.91 9.75
CA MET A 127 12.34 11.04 10.82
C MET A 127 12.98 11.82 11.98
N LEU A 128 13.59 12.98 11.73
CA LEU A 128 14.09 13.86 12.80
C LEU A 128 12.97 14.42 13.68
N GLN A 129 11.75 14.50 13.16
CA GLN A 129 10.55 14.88 13.94
C GLN A 129 9.99 13.71 14.76
N GLY A 130 10.60 12.53 14.71
CA GLY A 130 10.10 11.32 15.37
C GLY A 130 8.97 10.61 14.61
N ILE A 131 8.64 11.07 13.40
CA ILE A 131 7.60 10.51 12.54
C ILE A 131 8.23 9.46 11.61
N LYS A 132 7.58 8.31 11.44
CA LYS A 132 8.04 7.23 10.57
C LYS A 132 7.32 7.26 9.21
N PRO A 133 8.05 7.40 8.09
CA PRO A 133 7.47 7.33 6.76
C PRO A 133 6.97 5.91 6.43
N VAL A 134 5.77 5.82 5.87
CA VAL A 134 5.20 4.63 5.23
C VAL A 134 5.07 4.92 3.75
N ILE A 135 5.82 4.21 2.89
CA ILE A 135 5.73 4.38 1.44
C ILE A 135 4.48 3.65 0.95
N ALA A 136 3.55 4.41 0.36
CA ALA A 136 2.32 3.89 -0.22
C ALA A 136 2.62 3.20 -1.56
N HIS A 137 2.05 2.00 -1.72
CA HIS A 137 1.99 1.18 -2.93
C HIS A 137 3.23 1.25 -3.86
N PRO A 138 4.46 1.05 -3.34
CA PRO A 138 5.67 1.20 -4.15
C PRO A 138 5.76 0.17 -5.30
N GLU A 139 5.01 -0.93 -5.24
CA GLU A 139 4.88 -1.90 -6.33
C GLU A 139 4.20 -1.34 -7.59
N ARG A 140 3.58 -0.16 -7.49
CA ARG A 140 2.95 0.57 -8.60
C ARG A 140 3.84 1.69 -9.18
N ASN A 141 4.94 2.03 -8.51
CA ASN A 141 5.86 3.07 -8.96
C ASN A 141 6.79 2.55 -10.07
N LYS A 142 6.86 3.23 -11.22
CA LYS A 142 7.60 2.74 -12.39
C LYS A 142 9.09 2.54 -12.13
N GLU A 143 9.75 3.49 -11.47
CA GLU A 143 11.19 3.36 -11.20
C GLU A 143 11.50 2.26 -10.18
N ILE A 144 10.60 1.98 -9.25
CA ILE A 144 10.73 0.87 -8.30
C ILE A 144 10.50 -0.46 -9.02
N ILE A 145 9.53 -0.54 -9.95
CA ILE A 145 9.31 -1.72 -10.78
C ILE A 145 10.56 -2.02 -11.62
N GLU A 146 11.16 -1.00 -12.24
CA GLU A 146 12.37 -1.14 -13.05
C GLU A 146 13.61 -1.45 -12.20
N SER A 147 13.69 -0.88 -11.00
CA SER A 147 14.81 -1.05 -10.08
C SER A 147 14.35 -1.19 -8.63
N PRO A 148 13.96 -2.41 -8.19
CA PRO A 148 13.51 -2.66 -6.82
C PRO A 148 14.52 -2.29 -5.73
N LYS A 149 15.81 -2.21 -6.08
CA LYS A 149 16.87 -1.71 -5.19
C LYS A 149 16.58 -0.30 -4.67
N LYS A 150 15.86 0.53 -5.41
CA LYS A 150 15.44 1.86 -4.94
C LYS A 150 14.57 1.75 -3.70
N LEU A 151 13.58 0.85 -3.70
CA LEU A 151 12.76 0.58 -2.52
C LEU A 151 13.60 0.01 -1.38
N GLN A 152 14.51 -0.93 -1.66
CA GLN A 152 15.41 -1.47 -0.65
C GLN A 152 16.18 -0.37 0.09
N LEU A 153 16.72 0.62 -0.62
CA LEU A 153 17.43 1.76 -0.03
C LEU A 153 16.53 2.62 0.87
N LEU A 154 15.26 2.83 0.49
CA LEU A 154 14.29 3.56 1.32
C LEU A 154 13.99 2.79 2.61
N ILE A 155 13.79 1.47 2.49
CA ILE A 155 13.58 0.60 3.63
C ILE A 155 14.81 0.67 4.54
N GLU A 156 16.02 0.43 4.03
CA GLU A 156 17.30 0.53 4.78
C GLU A 156 17.46 1.85 5.54
N LYS A 157 16.96 2.96 4.99
CA LYS A 157 16.94 4.28 5.64
C LYS A 157 15.91 4.42 6.77
N GLY A 158 15.00 3.46 6.94
CA GLY A 158 14.04 3.42 8.04
C GLY A 158 12.58 3.49 7.64
N CYS A 159 12.27 3.60 6.35
CA CYS A 159 10.89 3.63 5.86
C CYS A 159 10.20 2.28 6.06
N LEU A 160 8.89 2.34 6.27
CA LEU A 160 8.00 1.19 6.20
C LEU A 160 7.33 1.14 4.82
N VAL A 161 6.74 -0.01 4.48
CA VAL A 161 6.10 -0.23 3.18
C VAL A 161 4.67 -0.72 3.33
N GLN A 162 3.75 -0.07 2.63
CA GLN A 162 2.38 -0.54 2.44
C GLN A 162 2.19 -0.95 0.97
N VAL A 163 1.73 -2.18 0.74
CA VAL A 163 1.33 -2.66 -0.61
C VAL A 163 -0.18 -2.78 -0.72
N THR A 164 -0.73 -2.61 -1.92
CA THR A 164 -2.18 -2.62 -2.14
C THR A 164 -2.73 -4.04 -2.28
N SER A 165 -3.88 -4.33 -1.67
CA SER A 165 -4.56 -5.65 -1.75
C SER A 165 -4.86 -6.05 -3.20
N GLY A 166 -5.23 -5.09 -4.04
CA GLY A 166 -5.42 -5.29 -5.49
C GLY A 166 -4.15 -5.79 -6.19
N SER A 167 -2.97 -5.29 -5.82
CA SER A 167 -1.69 -5.71 -6.37
C SER A 167 -1.43 -7.19 -6.09
N LEU A 168 -1.63 -7.62 -4.83
CA LEU A 168 -1.40 -9.01 -4.42
C LEU A 168 -2.45 -10.00 -4.98
N THR A 169 -3.66 -9.52 -5.27
CA THR A 169 -4.76 -10.35 -5.77
C THR A 169 -4.86 -10.38 -7.31
N GLY A 170 -3.90 -9.76 -8.01
CA GLY A 170 -3.78 -9.78 -9.46
C GLY A 170 -4.61 -8.72 -10.19
N PHE A 171 -5.25 -7.80 -9.46
CA PHE A 171 -6.13 -6.78 -10.03
C PHE A 171 -5.40 -5.82 -10.99
N PHE A 172 -4.18 -5.43 -10.64
CA PHE A 172 -3.33 -4.57 -11.47
C PHE A 172 -2.45 -5.34 -12.48
N GLY A 173 -2.73 -6.63 -12.68
CA GLY A 173 -2.01 -7.49 -13.62
C GLY A 173 -0.90 -8.32 -12.98
N SER A 174 -0.51 -9.37 -13.70
CA SER A 174 0.36 -10.44 -13.18
C SER A 174 1.78 -10.00 -12.86
N SER A 175 2.32 -9.00 -13.58
CA SER A 175 3.66 -8.47 -13.30
C SER A 175 3.71 -7.75 -11.96
N ILE A 176 2.72 -6.90 -11.66
CA ILE A 176 2.61 -6.21 -10.37
C ILE A 176 2.37 -7.23 -9.25
N GLN A 177 1.52 -8.24 -9.49
CA GLN A 177 1.30 -9.32 -8.54
C GLN A 177 2.59 -10.05 -8.17
N GLN A 178 3.37 -10.49 -9.15
CA GLN A 178 4.64 -11.20 -8.92
C GLN A 178 5.65 -10.35 -8.14
N LEU A 179 5.74 -9.05 -8.46
CA LEU A 179 6.61 -8.13 -7.73
C LEU A 179 6.15 -7.94 -6.28
N THR A 180 4.84 -7.83 -6.06
CA THR A 180 4.25 -7.71 -4.72
C THR A 180 4.52 -8.96 -3.89
N GLU A 181 4.33 -10.15 -4.47
CA GLU A 181 4.65 -11.43 -3.82
C GLU A 181 6.15 -11.52 -3.48
N GLU A 182 7.03 -11.02 -4.37
CA GLU A 182 8.47 -10.97 -4.12
C GLU A 182 8.80 -10.05 -2.94
N PHE A 183 8.25 -8.84 -2.88
CA PHE A 183 8.45 -7.93 -1.73
C PHE A 183 8.01 -8.56 -0.41
N ILE A 184 6.87 -9.26 -0.40
CA ILE A 184 6.40 -9.97 0.80
C ILE A 184 7.38 -11.09 1.20
N ARG A 185 7.84 -11.90 0.25
CA ARG A 185 8.81 -12.99 0.52
C ARG A 185 10.17 -12.48 1.00
N LEU A 186 10.58 -11.29 0.55
CA LEU A 186 11.81 -10.64 1.00
C LEU A 186 11.66 -10.00 2.39
N GLY A 187 10.46 -9.99 2.97
CA GLY A 187 10.18 -9.34 4.25
C GLY A 187 10.18 -7.81 4.17
N TRP A 188 9.97 -7.23 2.97
CA TRP A 188 10.02 -5.79 2.73
C TRP A 188 8.72 -5.07 3.08
N VAL A 189 7.61 -5.80 3.15
CA VAL A 189 6.27 -5.26 3.35
C VAL A 189 5.92 -5.24 4.84
N ASP A 190 5.46 -4.10 5.31
CA ASP A 190 4.99 -3.91 6.70
C ASP A 190 3.47 -3.90 6.79
N PHE A 191 2.79 -3.52 5.71
CA PHE A 191 1.33 -3.43 5.65
C PHE A 191 0.77 -3.92 4.32
N ILE A 192 -0.39 -4.56 4.38
CA ILE A 192 -1.28 -4.71 3.23
C ILE A 192 -2.52 -3.87 3.55
N ALA A 193 -2.93 -3.00 2.63
CA ALA A 193 -4.08 -2.12 2.79
C ALA A 193 -4.91 -2.10 1.49
N SER A 194 -6.17 -1.65 1.56
CA SER A 194 -7.08 -1.77 0.42
C SER A 194 -6.75 -0.78 -0.68
N ASP A 195 -6.41 0.46 -0.32
CA ASP A 195 -6.30 1.58 -1.27
C ASP A 195 -7.58 1.68 -2.14
N ALA A 196 -8.72 1.41 -1.49
CA ALA A 196 -10.03 1.37 -2.12
C ALA A 196 -10.58 2.78 -2.36
N HIS A 197 -11.24 2.96 -3.50
CA HIS A 197 -11.81 4.25 -3.94
C HIS A 197 -13.27 4.12 -4.36
N ASP A 198 -13.68 2.93 -4.82
CA ASP A 198 -15.04 2.71 -5.30
C ASP A 198 -15.44 1.23 -5.15
N LEU A 199 -16.65 0.90 -5.56
CA LEU A 199 -17.22 -0.45 -5.41
C LEU A 199 -16.82 -1.42 -6.55
N ARG A 200 -16.08 -0.96 -7.57
CA ARG A 200 -15.91 -1.71 -8.84
C ARG A 200 -14.48 -1.71 -9.38
N LYS A 201 -13.90 -0.54 -9.61
CA LYS A 201 -12.56 -0.36 -10.18
C LYS A 201 -11.47 -0.45 -9.13
N ARG A 202 -11.71 -0.04 -7.89
CA ARG A 202 -10.75 -0.18 -6.77
C ARG A 202 -11.51 -0.61 -5.51
N PRO A 203 -12.05 -1.85 -5.50
CA PRO A 203 -12.83 -2.35 -4.39
C PRO A 203 -11.95 -2.83 -3.23
N ILE A 204 -12.57 -2.97 -2.05
CA ILE A 204 -11.96 -3.61 -0.89
C ILE A 204 -11.76 -5.11 -1.17
N MET A 205 -10.54 -5.60 -0.93
CA MET A 205 -10.13 -6.99 -1.17
C MET A 205 -9.10 -7.47 -0.13
N LEU A 206 -9.17 -6.98 1.10
CA LEU A 206 -8.11 -7.15 2.10
C LEU A 206 -8.04 -8.60 2.62
N GLU A 207 -9.18 -9.27 2.83
CA GLU A 207 -9.17 -10.67 3.29
C GLU A 207 -8.59 -11.60 2.23
N LYS A 208 -8.96 -11.38 0.96
CA LYS A 208 -8.38 -12.13 -0.15
C LYS A 208 -6.87 -11.92 -0.25
N ALA A 209 -6.39 -10.69 -0.02
CA ALA A 209 -4.97 -10.40 0.00
C ALA A 209 -4.27 -11.03 1.23
N ARG A 210 -4.89 -11.02 2.41
CA ARG A 210 -4.39 -11.69 3.61
C ARG A 210 -4.21 -13.18 3.38
N LEU A 211 -5.20 -13.86 2.78
CA LEU A 211 -5.13 -15.28 2.44
C LEU A 211 -4.01 -15.57 1.42
N ALA A 212 -3.85 -14.70 0.41
CA ALA A 212 -2.74 -14.82 -0.54
C ALA A 212 -1.39 -14.69 0.18
N ALA A 213 -1.22 -13.68 1.05
CA ALA A 213 -0.02 -13.50 1.86
C ALA A 213 0.25 -14.71 2.79
N ALA A 214 -0.79 -15.31 3.37
CA ALA A 214 -0.65 -16.50 4.21
C ALA A 214 -0.05 -17.67 3.44
N GLY A 215 -0.39 -17.82 2.14
CA GLY A 215 0.25 -18.79 1.26
C GLY A 215 1.73 -18.53 0.96
N LEU A 216 2.22 -17.30 1.19
CA LEU A 216 3.62 -16.92 0.95
C LEU A 216 4.48 -17.02 2.21
N ILE A 217 3.95 -16.56 3.34
CA ILE A 217 4.71 -16.31 4.59
C ILE A 217 4.03 -16.90 5.85
N GLY A 218 2.96 -17.68 5.70
CA GLY A 218 2.20 -18.28 6.80
C GLY A 218 1.17 -17.34 7.43
N GLU A 219 0.23 -17.93 8.18
CA GLU A 219 -0.89 -17.21 8.82
C GLU A 219 -0.43 -16.09 9.75
N GLU A 220 0.53 -16.37 10.64
CA GLU A 220 1.05 -15.37 11.58
C GLU A 220 1.66 -14.16 10.86
N GLY A 221 2.45 -14.41 9.82
CA GLY A 221 3.04 -13.37 8.99
C GLY A 221 1.97 -12.51 8.33
N ALA A 222 0.97 -13.14 7.71
CA ALA A 222 -0.12 -12.44 7.03
C ALA A 222 -0.97 -11.60 7.99
N TRP A 223 -1.36 -12.14 9.14
CA TRP A 223 -2.08 -11.39 10.18
C TRP A 223 -1.27 -10.22 10.73
N GLY A 224 0.06 -10.35 10.78
CA GLY A 224 0.98 -9.27 11.10
C GLY A 224 0.82 -8.06 10.16
N LEU A 225 0.61 -8.29 8.86
CA LEU A 225 0.53 -7.23 7.85
C LEU A 225 -0.83 -6.51 7.79
N VAL A 226 -1.93 -7.16 8.20
CA VAL A 226 -3.31 -6.61 8.10
C VAL A 226 -3.99 -6.33 9.44
N SER A 227 -3.34 -6.70 10.55
CA SER A 227 -3.88 -6.46 11.89
C SER A 227 -2.78 -6.12 12.90
N GLY A 228 -1.67 -6.87 12.93
CA GLY A 228 -0.61 -6.66 13.92
C GLY A 228 0.05 -5.28 13.85
N ASN A 229 0.66 -4.95 12.70
CA ASN A 229 1.25 -3.64 12.47
C ASN A 229 0.19 -2.52 12.39
N PRO A 230 -0.95 -2.69 11.70
CA PRO A 230 -2.04 -1.71 11.74
C PRO A 230 -2.54 -1.33 13.15
N GLU A 231 -2.65 -2.29 14.07
CA GLU A 231 -3.05 -2.01 15.46
C GLU A 231 -2.01 -1.12 16.17
N ARG A 232 -0.72 -1.31 15.88
CA ARG A 232 0.35 -0.43 16.39
C ARG A 232 0.22 0.99 15.85
N VAL A 233 -0.14 1.15 14.57
CA VAL A 233 -0.35 2.47 13.96
C VAL A 233 -1.46 3.23 14.67
N ILE A 234 -2.63 2.63 14.86
CA ILE A 234 -3.77 3.32 15.49
C ILE A 234 -3.54 3.63 16.98
N ASN A 235 -2.66 2.88 17.64
CA ASN A 235 -2.29 3.09 19.04
C ASN A 235 -1.06 3.99 19.20
N GLY A 236 -0.43 4.45 18.11
CA GLY A 236 0.79 5.27 18.16
C GLY A 236 2.01 4.51 18.69
N GLU A 237 2.02 3.19 18.56
CA GLU A 237 3.12 2.34 19.02
C GLU A 237 4.19 2.18 17.94
N VAL A 238 5.46 2.07 18.36
CA VAL A 238 6.59 1.89 17.44
C VAL A 238 6.62 0.48 16.84
N ILE A 239 6.68 0.40 15.51
CA ILE A 239 6.95 -0.83 14.76
C ILE A 239 8.46 -1.01 14.66
N ARG A 240 8.95 -2.06 15.32
CA ARG A 240 10.34 -2.49 15.21
C ARG A 240 10.56 -3.16 13.87
N LYS A 241 11.61 -2.72 13.18
CA LYS A 241 11.95 -3.23 11.86
C LYS A 241 12.49 -4.65 11.99
N LYS A 242 12.01 -5.54 11.12
CA LYS A 242 12.54 -6.90 10.99
C LYS A 242 13.75 -6.89 10.05
N GLU A 243 14.55 -7.95 10.13
CA GLU A 243 15.62 -8.19 9.15
C GLU A 243 14.97 -8.42 7.77
N ILE A 244 15.48 -7.73 6.75
CA ILE A 244 15.01 -7.86 5.37
C ILE A 244 16.01 -8.68 4.56
N LEU A 245 15.52 -9.42 3.57
CA LEU A 245 16.40 -10.09 2.62
C LEU A 245 16.84 -9.11 1.52
N PRO A 246 18.11 -9.13 1.09
CA PRO A 246 18.58 -8.26 0.03
C PRO A 246 17.90 -8.62 -1.30
N TYR A 247 17.71 -7.63 -2.17
CA TYR A 247 17.17 -7.90 -3.50
C TYR A 247 18.13 -8.77 -4.31
N GLN A 248 17.67 -9.96 -4.71
CA GLN A 248 18.40 -10.83 -5.61
C GLN A 248 17.76 -10.74 -6.99
N PHE A 249 18.47 -10.15 -7.96
CA PHE A 249 17.98 -10.06 -9.34
C PHE A 249 17.75 -11.46 -9.90
N ARG A 250 16.49 -11.89 -9.94
CA ARG A 250 16.08 -13.07 -10.68
C ARG A 250 15.73 -12.60 -12.08
N GLY A 251 16.73 -12.60 -12.96
CA GLY A 251 16.52 -12.28 -14.37
C GLY A 251 15.28 -13.00 -14.90
N ILE A 252 14.47 -12.29 -15.70
CA ILE A 252 13.26 -12.82 -16.31
C ILE A 252 13.62 -14.19 -16.90
N LYS A 253 13.04 -15.28 -16.39
CA LYS A 253 13.12 -16.57 -17.08
C LYS A 253 12.36 -16.43 -18.39
N GLY A 254 13.05 -15.88 -19.40
CA GLY A 254 12.63 -15.95 -20.78
C GLY A 254 12.37 -17.41 -21.07
N LYS A 255 11.17 -17.72 -21.58
CA LYS A 255 10.84 -19.03 -22.12
C LYS A 255 11.95 -19.42 -23.09
N THR A 256 12.88 -20.27 -22.66
CA THR A 256 13.84 -20.91 -23.55
C THR A 256 13.01 -21.77 -24.49
N LYS A 257 12.75 -21.25 -25.70
CA LYS A 257 12.29 -22.05 -26.83
C LYS A 257 13.31 -23.20 -26.97
N LYS A 258 12.90 -24.42 -26.58
CA LYS A 258 13.63 -25.64 -26.94
C LYS A 258 13.77 -25.63 -28.46
N LYS A 259 14.96 -25.30 -28.97
CA LYS A 259 15.33 -25.62 -30.35
C LYS A 259 15.32 -27.15 -30.43
N LYS A 260 14.29 -27.73 -31.04
CA LYS A 260 14.35 -29.12 -31.50
C LYS A 260 15.43 -29.18 -32.57
N SER A 261 16.60 -29.73 -32.22
CA SER A 261 17.62 -30.12 -33.18
C SER A 261 17.05 -31.26 -34.04
N PHE A 262 16.77 -30.96 -35.29
CA PHE A 262 16.42 -31.94 -36.32
C PHE A 262 17.74 -32.60 -36.76
N TRP A 263 18.03 -33.79 -36.22
CA TRP A 263 19.13 -34.61 -36.72
C TRP A 263 18.67 -35.29 -38.02
N LEU A 264 19.27 -34.89 -39.15
CA LEU A 264 19.25 -35.67 -40.38
C LEU A 264 20.06 -36.96 -40.15
N GLY A 265 19.35 -38.09 -40.06
CA GLY A 265 19.94 -39.41 -40.23
C GLY A 265 19.84 -39.82 -41.70
N LEU A 266 20.96 -39.86 -42.41
CA LEU A 266 21.08 -40.56 -43.69
C LEU A 266 22.31 -41.48 -43.64
N SER A 267 22.13 -42.66 -44.25
CA SER A 267 23.11 -43.69 -44.61
C SER A 267 23.51 -44.71 -43.54
N ALA A 268 22.89 -45.90 -43.62
CA ALA A 268 23.59 -47.17 -43.78
C ALA A 268 22.60 -48.24 -44.27
N LEU A 269 22.41 -48.27 -45.59
CA LEU A 269 21.84 -49.41 -46.30
C LEU A 269 22.93 -50.50 -46.36
N PHE A 270 22.73 -51.59 -45.64
CA PHE A 270 23.45 -52.84 -45.88
C PHE A 270 23.02 -53.42 -47.23
N LYS A 271 24.00 -53.56 -48.13
CA LYS A 271 23.98 -54.47 -49.29
C LYS A 271 25.01 -55.57 -49.00
N GLY A 272 24.64 -56.82 -49.26
CA GLY A 272 25.57 -57.94 -49.41
C GLY A 272 25.66 -58.83 -48.18
#